data_AF-A0A6L9Y2P5-F1
#
_entry.id   AF-A0A6L9Y2P5-F1
#
_cell.length_a   1.000
_cell.length_b   1.000
_cell.length_c   1.000
_cell.angle_alpha   90.00
_cell.angle_beta   90.00
_cell.angle_gamma   90.00
#
_symmetry.space_group_name_H-M   'P 1'
#
loop_
_entity.id
_entity.type
_entity.pdbx_description
1 polymer ?
#
loop_
_entity_poly.entity_id
_entity_poly.type
_entity_poly.pdbx_seq_one_letter_code
_entity_poly.pdbx_strand_id
1 'polypeptide(L)'
;MDSNLNSRRPSEALVDILGISLFLGVILTVTMSALAGADLAALFALLSAAGGELYGQLGWVFGIFFTALIAFYVGVIGDQISDERGRLRFVLGAIAQTIASFMLVGLLVILFSFFSHPERWATLLFIVPAAGLVLFLATQLGAFVIPDTTVRLRLAAADRDRARATLPRLKPRSRRPWLAVWLVDSTLIGVIALIVGLPATTPPSVPLLFVSLVAGSALVNLWCGLARYLWILDVSRASRTLDVALGLSPIVIFAGLGIAFVFTSSLWAGLSILVMVTLCAGVTTMPLRWNQAVPPQWLVDWTVGGVVIRIAARSSVKRYVRAVRTVRELERAPERKIAFPAFAQSPDS
;
A
#
# COMPACT_ATOMS: atom_id res chain seq x y z
N MET A 1 19.63 -10.35 -28.50
CA MET A 1 18.34 -9.70 -28.84
C MET A 1 17.62 -9.49 -27.51
N ASP A 2 18.23 -8.67 -26.65
CA ASP A 2 17.78 -8.49 -25.27
C ASP A 2 16.92 -7.23 -25.22
N SER A 3 15.75 -7.30 -25.84
CA SER A 3 14.71 -6.30 -25.64
C SER A 3 14.06 -6.50 -24.25
N ASN A 4 14.88 -6.48 -23.20
CA ASN A 4 14.45 -6.09 -21.87
C ASN A 4 14.22 -4.56 -21.90
N LEU A 5 13.34 -4.12 -22.80
CA LEU A 5 12.70 -2.82 -22.71
C LEU A 5 12.04 -2.83 -21.34
N ASN A 6 12.65 -2.15 -20.37
CA ASN A 6 12.19 -2.07 -18.98
C ASN A 6 10.72 -1.61 -18.95
N SER A 7 9.82 -2.57 -19.06
CA SER A 7 8.43 -2.47 -18.68
C SER A 7 8.40 -2.27 -17.18
N ARG A 8 7.46 -1.46 -16.72
CA ARG A 8 7.22 -1.31 -15.28
C ARG A 8 7.01 -2.71 -14.71
N ARG A 9 7.74 -3.08 -13.65
CA ARG A 9 7.63 -4.45 -13.13
C ARG A 9 6.20 -4.65 -12.61
N PRO A 10 5.56 -5.81 -12.84
CA PRO A 10 4.24 -6.10 -12.29
C PRO A 10 4.16 -5.90 -10.77
N SER A 11 5.28 -6.14 -10.07
CA SER A 11 5.41 -5.87 -8.63
C SER A 11 5.22 -4.41 -8.25
N GLU A 12 5.62 -3.46 -9.10
CA GLU A 12 5.45 -2.03 -8.84
C GLU A 12 3.99 -1.62 -9.04
N ALA A 13 3.31 -2.16 -10.04
CA ALA A 13 1.86 -2.00 -10.22
C ALA A 13 1.07 -2.59 -9.03
N LEU A 14 1.48 -3.76 -8.52
CA LEU A 14 0.89 -4.36 -7.34
C LEU A 14 1.04 -3.46 -6.11
N VAL A 15 2.22 -2.86 -5.91
CA VAL A 15 2.46 -1.93 -4.80
C VAL A 15 1.56 -0.70 -4.90
N ASP A 16 1.35 -0.15 -6.10
CA ASP A 16 0.41 0.96 -6.30
C ASP A 16 -1.02 0.55 -5.97
N ILE A 17 -1.46 -0.62 -6.45
CA ILE A 17 -2.81 -1.14 -6.18
C ILE A 17 -3.00 -1.35 -4.67
N LEU A 18 -2.02 -1.94 -3.99
CA LEU A 18 -2.05 -2.12 -2.54
C LEU A 18 -2.02 -0.79 -1.81
N GLY A 19 -1.22 0.19 -2.25
CA GLY A 19 -1.15 1.52 -1.65
C GLY A 19 -2.47 2.29 -1.76
N ILE A 20 -3.09 2.28 -2.95
CA ILE A 20 -4.37 2.96 -3.21
C ILE A 20 -5.51 2.25 -2.48
N SER A 21 -5.58 0.92 -2.54
CA SER A 21 -6.63 0.17 -1.82
C SER A 21 -6.53 0.38 -0.32
N LEU A 22 -5.31 0.38 0.22
CA LEU A 22 -5.06 0.68 1.61
C LEU A 22 -5.55 2.09 1.98
N PHE A 23 -5.21 3.11 1.19
CA PHE A 23 -5.69 4.49 1.38
C PHE A 23 -7.22 4.59 1.39
N LEU A 24 -7.86 3.98 0.39
CA LEU A 24 -9.32 3.94 0.25
C LEU A 24 -9.99 3.18 1.41
N GLY A 25 -9.41 2.07 1.85
CA GLY A 25 -9.88 1.31 3.01
C GLY A 25 -9.84 2.14 4.29
N VAL A 26 -8.84 3.01 4.44
CA VAL A 26 -8.76 3.97 5.55
C VAL A 26 -9.86 5.02 5.47
N ILE A 27 -10.09 5.62 4.30
CA ILE A 27 -11.18 6.59 4.13
C ILE A 27 -12.50 5.92 4.50
N LEU A 28 -12.74 4.73 3.97
CA LEU A 28 -13.94 3.96 4.28
C LEU A 28 -14.08 3.68 5.78
N THR A 29 -13.01 3.24 6.43
CA THR A 29 -13.03 2.96 7.87
C THR A 29 -13.32 4.22 8.68
N VAL A 30 -12.69 5.36 8.38
CA VAL A 30 -12.98 6.66 9.01
C VAL A 30 -14.45 7.01 8.85
N THR A 31 -14.97 6.96 7.62
CA THR A 31 -16.35 7.32 7.32
C THR A 31 -17.32 6.41 8.07
N MET A 32 -17.10 5.10 8.05
CA MET A 32 -17.96 4.14 8.74
C MET A 32 -17.87 4.26 10.26
N SER A 33 -16.68 4.48 10.83
CA SER A 33 -16.51 4.72 12.27
C SER A 33 -17.18 6.01 12.72
N ALA A 34 -17.14 7.07 11.90
CA ALA A 34 -17.83 8.32 12.17
C ALA A 34 -19.36 8.13 12.18
N LEU A 35 -19.90 7.35 11.22
CA LEU A 35 -21.32 7.01 11.18
C LEU A 35 -21.76 6.09 12.33
N ALA A 36 -20.88 5.18 12.76
CA ALA A 36 -21.15 4.23 13.84
C ALA A 36 -21.15 4.86 15.25
N GLY A 37 -20.75 6.13 15.40
CA GLY A 37 -20.70 6.79 16.71
C GLY A 37 -19.71 6.14 17.68
N ALA A 38 -18.64 5.52 17.18
CA ALA A 38 -17.63 4.76 17.92
C ALA A 38 -18.09 3.48 18.64
N ASP A 39 -19.32 3.02 18.41
CA ASP A 39 -19.70 1.67 18.80
C ASP A 39 -19.13 0.65 17.80
N LEU A 40 -18.28 -0.26 18.28
CA LEU A 40 -17.70 -1.32 17.47
C LEU A 40 -18.76 -2.31 16.96
N ALA A 41 -19.82 -2.56 17.74
CA ALA A 41 -20.91 -3.42 17.31
C ALA A 41 -21.69 -2.78 16.18
N ALA A 42 -22.02 -1.49 16.30
CA ALA A 42 -22.63 -0.71 15.21
C ALA A 42 -21.72 -0.64 13.98
N LEU A 43 -20.40 -0.44 14.15
CA LEU A 43 -19.43 -0.42 13.05
C LEU A 43 -19.39 -1.77 12.32
N PHE A 44 -19.33 -2.86 13.06
CA PHE A 44 -19.34 -4.20 12.50
C PHE A 44 -20.66 -4.50 11.78
N ALA A 45 -21.79 -4.11 12.37
CA ALA A 45 -23.11 -4.24 11.75
C ALA A 45 -23.20 -3.43 10.44
N LEU A 46 -22.72 -2.19 10.43
CA LEU A 46 -22.67 -1.33 9.24
C LEU A 46 -21.78 -1.93 8.14
N LEU A 47 -20.57 -2.39 8.50
CA LEU A 47 -19.66 -3.04 7.54
C LEU A 47 -20.25 -4.34 6.99
N SER A 48 -20.86 -5.15 7.85
CA SER A 48 -21.54 -6.39 7.46
C SER A 48 -22.73 -6.14 6.54
N ALA A 49 -23.53 -5.10 6.83
CA ALA A 49 -24.67 -4.69 6.01
C ALA A 49 -24.23 -4.14 4.64
N ALA A 50 -23.26 -3.22 4.63
CA ALA A 50 -22.67 -2.69 3.41
C ALA A 50 -22.04 -3.80 2.55
N GLY A 51 -21.35 -4.75 3.19
CA GLY A 51 -20.79 -5.92 2.51
C GLY A 51 -21.86 -6.86 1.95
N GLY A 52 -23.00 -6.98 2.63
CA GLY A 52 -24.15 -7.74 2.15
C GLY A 52 -24.76 -7.14 0.89
N GLU A 53 -24.91 -5.82 0.85
CA GLU A 53 -25.41 -5.10 -0.32
C GLU A 53 -24.42 -5.20 -1.50
N LEU A 54 -23.12 -4.96 -1.24
CA LEU A 54 -22.07 -5.09 -2.26
C LEU A 54 -21.98 -6.52 -2.81
N TYR A 55 -22.19 -7.53 -1.97
CA TYR A 55 -22.23 -8.93 -2.40
C TYR A 55 -23.38 -9.18 -3.40
N GLY A 56 -24.55 -8.57 -3.19
CA GLY A 56 -25.68 -8.65 -4.13
C GLY A 56 -25.36 -8.07 -5.51
N GLN A 57 -24.49 -7.06 -5.58
CA GLN A 57 -24.09 -6.40 -6.83
C GLN A 57 -22.81 -6.97 -7.45
N LEU A 58 -22.17 -7.94 -6.80
CA LEU A 58 -20.82 -8.41 -7.15
C LEU A 58 -20.73 -8.93 -8.58
N GLY A 59 -21.73 -9.69 -9.05
CA GLY A 59 -21.75 -10.22 -10.41
C GLY A 59 -21.74 -9.11 -11.49
N TRP A 60 -22.53 -8.05 -11.28
CA TRP A 60 -22.60 -6.92 -12.18
C TRP A 60 -21.30 -6.09 -12.17
N VAL A 61 -20.77 -5.82 -10.97
CA VAL A 61 -19.51 -5.07 -10.81
C VAL A 61 -18.34 -5.79 -11.47
N PHE A 62 -18.20 -7.11 -11.28
CA PHE A 62 -17.16 -7.89 -11.95
C PHE A 62 -17.34 -7.89 -13.47
N GLY A 63 -18.57 -8.01 -13.97
CA GLY A 63 -18.86 -7.94 -15.40
C GLY A 63 -18.40 -6.63 -16.02
N ILE A 64 -18.68 -5.49 -15.37
CA ILE A 64 -18.24 -4.16 -15.83
C ILE A 64 -16.73 -4.05 -15.80
N PHE A 65 -16.08 -4.40 -14.68
CA PHE A 65 -14.63 -4.28 -14.56
C PHE A 65 -13.90 -5.17 -15.55
N PHE A 66 -14.36 -6.41 -15.74
CA PHE A 66 -13.76 -7.32 -16.70
C PHE A 66 -13.90 -6.81 -18.13
N THR A 67 -15.10 -6.35 -18.51
CA THR A 67 -15.35 -5.78 -19.85
C THR A 67 -14.51 -4.52 -20.10
N ALA A 68 -14.45 -3.62 -19.12
CA ALA A 68 -13.63 -2.40 -19.22
C ALA A 68 -12.14 -2.73 -19.35
N LEU A 69 -11.62 -3.67 -18.55
CA LEU A 69 -10.21 -4.07 -18.62
C LEU A 69 -9.87 -4.77 -19.95
N ILE A 70 -10.76 -5.60 -20.48
CA ILE A 70 -10.59 -6.19 -21.82
C ILE A 70 -10.61 -5.09 -22.88
N ALA A 71 -11.54 -4.14 -22.82
CA ALA A 71 -11.60 -3.03 -23.75
C ALA A 71 -10.32 -2.18 -23.72
N PHE A 72 -9.78 -1.91 -22.52
CA PHE A 72 -8.49 -1.24 -22.37
C PHE A 72 -7.35 -2.07 -22.97
N TYR A 73 -7.36 -3.39 -22.76
CA TYR A 73 -6.36 -4.28 -23.31
C TYR A 73 -6.38 -4.31 -24.85
N VAL A 74 -7.57 -4.43 -25.45
CA VAL A 74 -7.76 -4.35 -26.91
C VAL A 74 -7.32 -2.99 -27.44
N GLY A 75 -7.69 -1.89 -26.78
CA GLY A 75 -7.26 -0.54 -27.17
C GLY A 75 -5.73 -0.37 -27.11
N VAL A 76 -5.08 -0.93 -26.09
CA VAL A 76 -3.62 -0.87 -25.94
C VAL A 76 -2.90 -1.72 -26.99
N ILE A 77 -3.45 -2.89 -27.36
CA ILE A 77 -2.85 -3.80 -28.36
C ILE A 77 -3.12 -3.35 -29.80
N GLY A 78 -4.34 -2.90 -30.10
CA GLY A 78 -4.76 -2.57 -31.47
C GLY A 78 -4.12 -1.30 -32.02
N ASP A 79 -3.73 -0.38 -31.13
CA ASP A 79 -3.24 0.95 -31.53
C ASP A 79 -1.69 0.99 -31.53
N GLN A 80 -1.04 0.36 -32.53
CA GLN A 80 0.45 0.23 -32.62
C GLN A 80 1.18 1.18 -33.61
N ILE A 81 0.49 2.00 -34.41
CA ILE A 81 1.03 2.92 -35.48
C ILE A 81 0.98 4.52 -35.32
N SER A 82 1.35 5.19 -34.20
CA SER A 82 1.15 6.64 -33.88
C SER A 82 1.83 7.02 -32.53
N ASP A 83 2.27 8.28 -32.40
CA ASP A 83 3.14 8.78 -31.31
C ASP A 83 2.41 9.33 -30.07
N GLU A 84 1.12 9.69 -30.12
CA GLU A 84 0.37 10.22 -28.95
C GLU A 84 0.05 9.18 -27.85
N ARG A 85 0.58 7.97 -27.98
CA ARG A 85 0.08 6.76 -27.29
C ARG A 85 0.67 6.46 -25.94
N GLY A 86 1.88 6.93 -25.68
CA GLY A 86 2.49 6.76 -24.37
C GLY A 86 1.58 7.32 -23.27
N ARG A 87 0.91 8.45 -23.55
CA ARG A 87 -0.03 9.09 -22.64
C ARG A 87 -1.32 8.28 -22.47
N LEU A 88 -1.94 7.81 -23.55
CA LEU A 88 -3.17 7.01 -23.46
C LEU A 88 -2.94 5.70 -22.70
N ARG A 89 -1.86 4.97 -23.01
CA ARG A 89 -1.49 3.72 -22.31
C ARG A 89 -1.23 3.96 -20.82
N PHE A 90 -0.56 5.06 -20.48
CA PHE A 90 -0.33 5.45 -19.08
C PHE A 90 -1.64 5.73 -18.36
N VAL A 91 -2.55 6.50 -18.98
CA VAL A 91 -3.85 6.83 -18.39
C VAL A 91 -4.70 5.58 -18.20
N LEU A 92 -4.79 4.70 -19.22
CA LEU A 92 -5.54 3.44 -19.12
C LEU A 92 -4.96 2.50 -18.07
N GLY A 93 -3.63 2.40 -17.97
CA GLY A 93 -2.95 1.61 -16.94
C GLY A 93 -3.23 2.16 -15.53
N ALA A 94 -3.21 3.47 -15.34
CA ALA A 94 -3.53 4.11 -14.07
C ALA A 94 -5.01 3.92 -13.67
N ILE A 95 -5.93 4.03 -14.62
CA ILE A 95 -7.36 3.75 -14.40
C ILE A 95 -7.55 2.28 -14.02
N ALA A 96 -6.91 1.34 -14.73
CA ALA A 96 -6.97 -0.09 -14.42
C ALA A 96 -6.48 -0.41 -12.99
N GLN A 97 -5.36 0.16 -12.57
CA GLN A 97 -4.86 0.03 -11.20
C GLN A 97 -5.83 0.62 -10.17
N THR A 98 -6.45 1.76 -10.49
CA THR A 98 -7.44 2.40 -9.63
C THR A 98 -8.68 1.50 -9.47
N ILE A 99 -9.22 0.96 -10.57
CA ILE A 99 -10.36 0.01 -10.56
C ILE A 99 -10.03 -1.20 -9.66
N ALA A 100 -8.85 -1.80 -9.86
CA ALA A 100 -8.42 -2.94 -9.05
C ALA A 100 -8.29 -2.59 -7.55
N SER A 101 -7.88 -1.36 -7.24
CA SER A 101 -7.78 -0.88 -5.87
C SER A 101 -9.14 -0.73 -5.20
N PHE A 102 -10.12 -0.15 -5.91
CA PHE A 102 -11.51 -0.07 -5.43
C PHE A 102 -12.12 -1.46 -5.24
N MET A 103 -11.86 -2.38 -6.17
CA MET A 103 -12.32 -3.76 -6.06
C MET A 103 -11.77 -4.44 -4.81
N LEU A 104 -10.47 -4.30 -4.51
CA LEU A 104 -9.87 -4.88 -3.30
C LEU A 104 -10.54 -4.37 -2.02
N VAL A 105 -10.83 -3.07 -1.94
CA VAL A 105 -11.55 -2.51 -0.79
C VAL A 105 -12.96 -3.06 -0.71
N GLY A 106 -13.69 -3.12 -1.82
CA GLY A 106 -15.02 -3.73 -1.87
C GLY A 106 -15.01 -5.19 -1.41
N LEU A 107 -14.02 -5.97 -1.83
CA LEU A 107 -13.84 -7.35 -1.39
C LEU A 107 -13.58 -7.47 0.11
N LEU A 108 -12.76 -6.58 0.68
CA LEU A 108 -12.55 -6.53 2.14
C LEU A 108 -13.87 -6.30 2.89
N VAL A 109 -14.72 -5.39 2.41
CA VAL A 109 -16.05 -5.14 3.02
C VAL A 109 -16.97 -6.35 2.88
N ILE A 110 -16.97 -7.01 1.72
CA ILE A 110 -17.74 -8.24 1.50
C ILE A 110 -17.29 -9.35 2.45
N LEU A 111 -15.98 -9.48 2.71
CA LEU A 111 -15.45 -10.43 3.68
C LEU A 111 -16.01 -10.20 5.09
N PHE A 112 -16.25 -8.95 5.51
CA PHE A 112 -16.93 -8.67 6.78
C PHE A 112 -18.35 -9.25 6.83
N SER A 113 -19.08 -9.24 5.71
CA SER A 113 -20.44 -9.81 5.63
C SER A 113 -20.45 -11.33 5.83
N PHE A 114 -19.40 -12.03 5.40
CA PHE A 114 -19.28 -13.48 5.55
C PHE A 114 -19.10 -13.94 6.99
N PHE A 115 -18.56 -13.09 7.87
CA PHE A 115 -18.53 -13.40 9.30
C PHE A 115 -19.93 -13.45 9.93
N SER A 116 -20.86 -12.62 9.42
CA SER A 116 -22.26 -12.62 9.87
C SER A 116 -23.12 -13.67 9.15
N HIS A 117 -22.69 -14.14 7.98
CA HIS A 117 -23.43 -15.08 7.12
C HIS A 117 -22.52 -16.24 6.65
N PRO A 118 -22.25 -17.21 7.53
CA PRO A 118 -21.32 -18.32 7.27
C PRO A 118 -21.68 -19.15 6.03
N GLU A 119 -22.97 -19.23 5.68
CA GLU A 119 -23.47 -19.95 4.51
C GLU A 119 -22.93 -19.42 3.18
N ARG A 120 -22.45 -18.18 3.16
CA ARG A 120 -21.90 -17.52 1.95
C ARG A 120 -20.42 -17.80 1.72
N TRP A 121 -19.74 -18.49 2.65
CA TRP A 121 -18.30 -18.77 2.54
C TRP A 121 -17.95 -19.59 1.29
N ALA A 122 -18.85 -20.47 0.84
CA ALA A 122 -18.65 -21.25 -0.38
C ALA A 122 -18.46 -20.36 -1.62
N THR A 123 -19.05 -19.15 -1.64
CA THR A 123 -18.91 -18.22 -2.76
C THR A 123 -17.49 -17.67 -2.92
N LEU A 124 -16.64 -17.74 -1.87
CA LEU A 124 -15.22 -17.37 -1.96
C LEU A 124 -14.47 -18.18 -3.02
N LEU A 125 -14.88 -19.42 -3.28
CA LEU A 125 -14.30 -20.27 -4.32
C LEU A 125 -14.42 -19.66 -5.73
N PHE A 126 -15.42 -18.81 -5.96
CA PHE A 126 -15.64 -18.12 -7.23
C PHE A 126 -15.11 -16.69 -7.21
N ILE A 127 -15.28 -15.99 -6.08
CA ILE A 127 -14.84 -14.58 -5.93
C ILE A 127 -13.32 -14.46 -6.00
N VAL A 128 -12.58 -15.36 -5.34
CA VAL A 128 -11.12 -15.28 -5.27
C VAL A 128 -10.47 -15.41 -6.66
N PRO A 129 -10.83 -16.41 -7.51
CA PRO A 129 -10.33 -16.47 -8.88
C PRO A 129 -10.71 -15.27 -9.73
N ALA A 130 -11.97 -14.79 -9.64
CA ALA A 130 -12.42 -13.62 -10.40
C ALA A 130 -11.65 -12.34 -10.03
N ALA A 131 -11.46 -12.11 -8.73
CA ALA A 131 -10.62 -11.02 -8.22
C ALA A 131 -9.16 -11.18 -8.68
N GLY A 132 -8.63 -12.40 -8.64
CA GLY A 132 -7.30 -12.73 -9.14
C GLY A 132 -7.12 -12.37 -10.62
N LEU A 133 -8.12 -12.65 -11.45
CA LEU A 133 -8.13 -12.33 -12.87
C LEU A 133 -8.14 -10.81 -13.12
N VAL A 134 -8.97 -10.06 -12.39
CA VAL A 134 -9.02 -8.60 -12.46
C VAL A 134 -7.68 -7.98 -12.03
N LEU A 135 -7.10 -8.44 -10.92
CA LEU A 135 -5.78 -8.00 -10.45
C LEU A 135 -4.69 -8.34 -11.46
N PHE A 136 -4.73 -9.53 -12.05
CA PHE A 136 -3.81 -9.94 -13.09
C PHE A 136 -3.90 -9.01 -14.30
N LEU A 137 -5.09 -8.76 -14.83
CA LEU A 137 -5.28 -7.85 -15.98
C LEU A 137 -4.84 -6.43 -15.67
N ALA A 138 -5.21 -5.88 -14.50
CA ALA A 138 -4.82 -4.54 -14.09
C ALA A 138 -3.30 -4.40 -13.90
N THR A 139 -2.64 -5.41 -13.32
CA THR A 139 -1.18 -5.40 -13.15
C THR A 139 -0.45 -5.53 -14.49
N GLN A 140 -0.95 -6.34 -15.42
CA GLN A 140 -0.40 -6.43 -16.77
C GLN A 140 -0.56 -5.10 -17.52
N LEU A 141 -1.77 -4.51 -17.54
CA LEU A 141 -2.01 -3.19 -18.15
C LEU A 141 -1.12 -2.10 -17.56
N GLY A 142 -0.94 -2.09 -16.24
CA GLY A 142 -0.03 -1.16 -15.56
C GLY A 142 1.45 -1.39 -15.89
N ALA A 143 1.83 -2.61 -16.28
CA ALA A 143 3.19 -2.97 -16.69
C ALA A 143 3.52 -2.54 -18.13
N PHE A 144 2.51 -2.44 -19.01
CA PHE A 144 2.66 -2.12 -20.44
C PHE A 144 3.03 -0.65 -20.76
N VAL A 145 3.24 0.19 -19.75
CA VAL A 145 3.73 1.55 -19.97
C VAL A 145 5.21 1.50 -20.37
N ILE A 146 5.48 1.66 -21.67
CA ILE A 146 6.83 1.81 -22.24
C ILE A 146 7.03 3.33 -22.45
N PRO A 147 7.71 4.04 -21.54
CA PRO A 147 8.05 5.45 -21.77
C PRO A 147 9.09 5.58 -22.88
N ASP A 148 9.08 6.71 -23.60
CA ASP A 148 10.10 7.03 -24.62
C ASP A 148 11.51 6.99 -24.04
N THR A 149 12.51 6.73 -24.88
CA THR A 149 13.94 6.67 -24.48
C THR A 149 14.40 7.94 -23.75
N THR A 150 13.97 9.11 -24.22
CA THR A 150 14.29 10.42 -23.60
C THR A 150 13.63 10.56 -22.23
N VAL A 151 12.36 10.16 -22.10
CA VAL A 151 11.62 10.14 -20.83
C VAL A 151 12.25 9.13 -19.86
N ARG A 152 12.64 7.95 -20.35
CA ARG A 152 13.37 6.93 -19.58
C ARG A 152 14.69 7.44 -19.04
N LEU A 153 15.47 8.12 -19.87
CA LEU A 153 16.74 8.69 -19.44
C LEU A 153 16.53 9.78 -18.38
N ARG A 154 15.54 10.66 -18.58
CA ARG A 154 15.17 11.69 -17.58
C ARG A 154 14.71 11.06 -16.26
N LEU A 155 13.85 10.05 -16.30
CA LEU A 155 13.36 9.35 -15.10
C LEU A 155 14.48 8.59 -14.40
N ALA A 156 15.33 7.87 -15.13
CA ALA A 156 16.46 7.14 -14.56
C ALA A 156 17.51 8.09 -13.97
N ALA A 157 17.78 9.22 -14.61
CA ALA A 157 18.65 10.26 -14.06
C ALA A 157 18.04 10.87 -12.78
N ALA A 158 16.75 11.20 -12.79
CA ALA A 158 16.06 11.71 -11.61
C ALA A 158 16.07 10.69 -10.46
N ASP A 159 15.84 9.40 -10.74
CA ASP A 159 15.88 8.33 -9.74
C ASP A 159 17.29 8.10 -9.19
N ARG A 160 18.32 8.16 -10.05
CA ARG A 160 19.73 8.13 -9.64
C ARG A 160 20.02 9.27 -8.67
N ASP A 161 19.64 10.49 -9.03
CA ASP A 161 19.96 11.68 -8.26
C ASP A 161 19.18 11.72 -6.94
N ARG A 162 17.90 11.30 -6.95
CA ARG A 162 17.09 11.09 -5.74
C ARG A 162 17.71 10.04 -4.83
N ALA A 163 18.02 8.86 -5.35
CA ALA A 163 18.61 7.80 -4.54
C ALA A 163 19.98 8.23 -3.98
N ARG A 164 20.79 8.94 -4.76
CA ARG A 164 22.06 9.52 -4.30
C ARG A 164 21.86 10.55 -3.18
N ALA A 165 20.82 11.37 -3.22
CA ALA A 165 20.50 12.32 -2.15
C ALA A 165 19.97 11.64 -0.88
N THR A 166 19.23 10.53 -1.03
CA THR A 166 18.63 9.81 0.10
C THR A 166 19.62 8.86 0.80
N LEU A 167 20.53 8.22 0.07
CA LEU A 167 21.47 7.22 0.61
C LEU A 167 22.33 7.71 1.80
N PRO A 168 22.92 8.92 1.81
CA PRO A 168 23.69 9.42 2.94
C PRO A 168 22.88 9.52 4.24
N ARG A 169 21.55 9.73 4.12
CA ARG A 169 20.61 9.80 5.26
C ARG A 169 20.21 8.40 5.75
N LEU A 170 20.29 7.39 4.88
CA LEU A 170 19.91 6.00 5.16
C LEU A 170 21.14 5.14 5.49
N LYS A 171 21.79 5.44 6.62
CA LYS A 171 22.75 4.48 7.19
C LYS A 171 21.96 3.23 7.64
N PRO A 172 22.31 2.01 7.20
CA PRO A 172 21.63 0.80 7.66
C PRO A 172 21.85 0.65 9.16
N ARG A 173 20.77 0.77 9.94
CA ARG A 173 20.84 0.70 11.41
C ARG A 173 20.40 -0.65 11.98
N SER A 174 19.36 -1.28 11.43
CA SER A 174 18.84 -2.56 11.97
C SER A 174 19.55 -3.81 11.40
N ARG A 175 19.96 -4.74 12.26
CA ARG A 175 20.50 -6.07 11.89
C ARG A 175 19.46 -7.19 11.96
N ARG A 176 18.37 -7.01 12.70
CA ARG A 176 17.36 -8.03 13.01
C ARG A 176 16.37 -8.30 11.85
N PRO A 177 15.79 -9.52 11.75
CA PRO A 177 14.78 -9.83 10.74
C PRO A 177 13.50 -9.03 11.00
N TRP A 178 12.87 -8.54 9.93
CA TRP A 178 11.74 -7.60 10.02
C TRP A 178 10.52 -8.19 10.73
N LEU A 179 10.21 -9.47 10.46
CA LEU A 179 9.11 -10.19 11.09
C LEU A 179 9.27 -10.29 12.61
N ALA A 180 10.48 -10.56 13.10
CA ALA A 180 10.72 -10.70 14.53
C ALA A 180 10.51 -9.37 15.27
N VAL A 181 11.01 -8.27 14.70
CA VAL A 181 10.82 -6.93 15.28
C VAL A 181 9.35 -6.54 15.28
N TRP A 182 8.65 -6.77 14.16
CA TRP A 182 7.22 -6.46 14.07
C TRP A 182 6.38 -7.27 15.05
N LEU A 183 6.63 -8.58 15.20
CA LEU A 183 5.93 -9.42 16.16
C LEU A 183 6.24 -9.01 17.61
N VAL A 184 7.50 -8.75 17.95
CA VAL A 184 7.90 -8.35 19.30
C VAL A 184 7.33 -6.99 19.68
N ASP A 185 7.43 -5.98 18.80
CA ASP A 185 6.88 -4.64 19.05
C ASP A 185 5.35 -4.70 19.22
N SER A 186 4.66 -5.44 18.35
CA SER A 186 3.20 -5.53 18.40
C SER A 186 2.72 -6.29 19.65
N THR A 187 3.44 -7.35 20.03
CA THR A 187 3.15 -8.10 21.26
C THR A 187 3.42 -7.24 22.50
N LEU A 188 4.56 -6.56 22.57
CA LEU A 188 4.93 -5.71 23.71
C LEU A 188 3.94 -4.54 23.88
N ILE A 189 3.59 -3.87 22.78
CA ILE A 189 2.59 -2.79 22.80
C ILE A 189 1.22 -3.34 23.20
N GLY A 190 0.84 -4.53 22.71
CA GLY A 190 -0.41 -5.19 23.09
C GLY A 190 -0.45 -5.56 24.58
N VAL A 191 0.66 -6.03 25.17
CA VAL A 191 0.78 -6.29 26.61
C VAL A 191 0.64 -4.99 27.41
N ILE A 192 1.32 -3.92 27.02
CA ILE A 192 1.24 -2.64 27.73
C ILE A 192 -0.18 -2.07 27.66
N ALA A 193 -0.81 -2.11 26.48
CA ALA A 193 -2.19 -1.70 26.31
C ALA A 193 -3.16 -2.56 27.14
N LEU A 194 -2.92 -3.87 27.21
CA LEU A 194 -3.71 -4.79 28.03
C LEU A 194 -3.63 -4.40 29.51
N ILE A 195 -2.44 -4.14 30.04
CA ILE A 195 -2.25 -3.74 31.44
C ILE A 195 -3.09 -2.51 31.78
N VAL A 196 -3.17 -1.54 30.86
CA VAL A 196 -4.00 -0.33 31.02
C VAL A 196 -5.50 -0.65 30.91
N GLY A 197 -5.88 -1.64 30.08
CA GLY A 197 -7.25 -2.07 29.86
C GLY A 197 -7.82 -3.06 30.88
N LEU A 198 -6.97 -3.74 31.68
CA LEU A 198 -7.37 -4.75 32.66
C LEU A 198 -8.51 -4.30 33.59
N PRO A 199 -8.52 -3.06 34.12
CA PRO A 199 -9.60 -2.59 35.01
C PRO A 199 -10.99 -2.54 34.36
N ALA A 200 -11.08 -2.55 33.02
CA ALA A 200 -12.35 -2.57 32.29
C ALA A 200 -12.80 -3.96 31.81
N THR A 201 -12.03 -5.02 32.10
CA THR A 201 -12.32 -6.36 31.60
C THR A 201 -12.73 -7.33 32.68
N THR A 202 -13.60 -8.26 32.31
CA THR A 202 -13.87 -9.46 33.11
C THR A 202 -12.82 -10.53 32.78
N PRO A 203 -12.41 -11.37 33.76
CA PRO A 203 -11.39 -12.40 33.55
C PRO A 203 -11.56 -13.28 32.28
N PRO A 204 -12.76 -13.74 31.89
CA PRO A 204 -12.92 -14.56 30.68
C PRO A 204 -12.70 -13.80 29.35
N SER A 205 -12.78 -12.46 29.35
CA SER A 205 -12.58 -11.64 28.14
C SER A 205 -11.12 -11.22 27.92
N VAL A 206 -10.23 -11.47 28.89
CA VAL A 206 -8.81 -11.07 28.84
C VAL A 206 -8.06 -11.68 27.64
N PRO A 207 -8.19 -12.98 27.31
CA PRO A 207 -7.49 -13.54 26.16
C PRO A 207 -7.94 -12.93 24.83
N LEU A 208 -9.25 -12.70 24.68
CA LEU A 208 -9.82 -12.09 23.47
C LEU A 208 -9.38 -10.63 23.33
N LEU A 209 -9.38 -9.87 24.43
CA LEU A 209 -8.88 -8.49 24.42
C LEU A 209 -7.39 -8.45 24.07
N PHE A 210 -6.57 -9.34 24.65
CA PHE A 210 -5.15 -9.41 24.34
C PHE A 210 -4.90 -9.65 22.85
N VAL A 211 -5.55 -10.67 22.26
CA VAL A 211 -5.42 -10.97 20.83
C VAL A 211 -5.85 -9.77 19.98
N SER A 212 -6.93 -9.09 20.37
CA SER A 212 -7.44 -7.91 19.66
C SER A 212 -6.47 -6.72 19.72
N LEU A 213 -5.86 -6.47 20.88
CA LEU A 213 -4.87 -5.40 21.05
C LEU A 213 -3.56 -5.69 20.32
N VAL A 214 -3.10 -6.95 20.31
CA VAL A 214 -1.91 -7.36 19.55
C VAL A 214 -2.19 -7.28 18.05
N ALA A 215 -3.36 -7.71 17.58
CA ALA A 215 -3.73 -7.58 16.17
C ALA A 215 -3.85 -6.11 15.75
N GLY A 216 -4.48 -5.27 16.59
CA GLY A 216 -4.60 -3.83 16.36
C GLY A 216 -3.24 -3.14 16.31
N SER A 217 -2.35 -3.41 17.28
CA SER A 217 -1.00 -2.85 17.29
C SER A 217 -0.17 -3.32 16.09
N ALA A 218 -0.33 -4.57 15.66
CA ALA A 218 0.32 -5.14 14.49
C ALA A 218 -0.08 -4.41 13.20
N LEU A 219 -1.38 -4.13 13.04
CA LEU A 219 -1.91 -3.37 11.91
C LEU A 219 -1.41 -1.91 11.92
N VAL A 220 -1.46 -1.24 13.08
CA VAL A 220 -0.99 0.14 13.22
C VAL A 220 0.51 0.24 12.95
N ASN A 221 1.32 -0.69 13.49
CA ASN A 221 2.76 -0.75 13.25
C ASN A 221 3.08 -0.99 11.77
N LEU A 222 2.37 -1.92 11.13
CA LEU A 222 2.55 -2.19 9.70
C LEU A 222 2.24 -0.94 8.89
N TRP A 223 1.15 -0.25 9.23
CA TRP A 223 0.74 0.98 8.57
C TRP A 223 1.77 2.10 8.76
N CYS A 224 2.09 2.45 10.01
CA CYS A 224 3.05 3.51 10.29
C CYS A 224 4.41 3.21 9.66
N GLY A 225 4.80 1.92 9.62
CA GLY A 225 6.00 1.46 8.95
C GLY A 225 5.95 1.67 7.44
N LEU A 226 4.83 1.35 6.79
CA LEU A 226 4.62 1.58 5.36
C LEU A 226 4.60 3.07 5.02
N ALA A 227 3.84 3.88 5.76
CA ALA A 227 3.80 5.32 5.55
C ALA A 227 5.19 5.95 5.71
N ARG A 228 5.94 5.51 6.72
CA ARG A 228 7.34 5.91 6.90
C ARG A 228 8.22 5.46 5.74
N TYR A 229 8.04 4.24 5.23
CA TYR A 229 8.76 3.73 4.08
C TYR A 229 8.52 4.59 2.84
N LEU A 230 7.26 4.92 2.55
CA LEU A 230 6.86 5.79 1.44
C LEU A 230 7.44 7.20 1.60
N TRP A 231 7.37 7.77 2.81
CA TRP A 231 7.93 9.08 3.11
C TRP A 231 9.46 9.14 2.91
N ILE A 232 10.19 8.10 3.34
CA ILE A 232 11.64 8.00 3.12
C ILE A 232 11.99 7.93 1.63
N LEU A 233 11.16 7.27 0.83
CA LEU A 233 11.39 7.11 -0.60
C LEU A 233 11.00 8.34 -1.44
N ASP A 234 10.45 9.38 -0.81
CA ASP A 234 10.16 10.69 -1.42
C ASP A 234 9.40 10.52 -2.75
N VAL A 235 8.32 9.71 -2.71
CA VAL A 235 7.66 9.16 -3.91
C VAL A 235 7.14 10.26 -4.85
N SER A 236 6.88 11.49 -4.39
CA SER A 236 6.85 12.71 -5.23
C SER A 236 6.75 13.98 -4.38
N ARG A 237 7.07 15.17 -4.93
CA ARG A 237 6.82 16.46 -4.24
C ARG A 237 5.33 16.74 -4.04
N ALA A 238 4.47 16.25 -4.93
CA ALA A 238 3.01 16.36 -4.82
C ALA A 238 2.45 15.38 -3.76
N SER A 239 3.16 14.31 -3.41
CA SER A 239 2.74 13.34 -2.40
C SER A 239 3.10 13.76 -0.99
N ARG A 240 3.87 14.80 -0.72
CA ARG A 240 4.29 15.11 0.66
C ARG A 240 3.10 15.31 1.61
N THR A 241 2.03 15.93 1.14
CA THR A 241 0.77 16.11 1.87
C THR A 241 0.00 14.80 1.98
N LEU A 242 0.01 13.99 0.92
CA LEU A 242 -0.67 12.69 0.85
C LEU A 242 0.03 11.64 1.73
N ASP A 243 1.36 11.66 1.78
CA ASP A 243 2.23 10.83 2.60
C ASP A 243 2.08 11.20 4.09
N VAL A 244 1.94 12.49 4.40
CA VAL A 244 1.62 12.96 5.76
C VAL A 244 0.20 12.57 6.14
N ALA A 245 -0.78 12.75 5.25
CA ALA A 245 -2.17 12.35 5.48
C ALA A 245 -2.29 10.82 5.68
N LEU A 246 -1.61 10.03 4.85
CA LEU A 246 -1.49 8.58 4.97
C LEU A 246 -0.76 8.19 6.25
N GLY A 247 0.33 8.88 6.63
CA GLY A 247 1.07 8.56 7.85
C GLY A 247 0.30 8.88 9.13
N LEU A 248 -0.53 9.92 9.10
CA LEU A 248 -1.35 10.35 10.23
C LEU A 248 -2.69 9.64 10.29
N SER A 249 -3.24 9.14 9.18
CA SER A 249 -4.57 8.56 9.15
C SER A 249 -4.81 7.43 10.17
N PRO A 250 -3.93 6.44 10.42
CA PRO A 250 -4.19 5.43 11.45
C PRO A 250 -4.09 6.04 12.84
N ILE A 251 -3.22 7.02 13.06
CA ILE A 251 -3.09 7.70 14.34
C ILE A 251 -4.40 8.45 14.63
N VAL A 252 -4.94 9.16 13.63
CA VAL A 252 -6.21 9.88 13.75
C VAL A 252 -7.39 8.92 13.93
N ILE A 253 -7.47 7.82 13.17
CA ILE A 253 -8.53 6.82 13.30
C ILE A 253 -8.52 6.19 14.68
N PHE A 254 -7.39 5.59 15.07
CA PHE A 254 -7.32 4.84 16.31
C PHE A 254 -7.31 5.77 17.53
N ALA A 255 -6.75 6.99 17.44
CA ALA A 255 -6.90 7.98 18.51
C ALA A 255 -8.35 8.48 18.61
N GLY A 256 -9.04 8.70 17.49
CA GLY A 256 -10.46 9.04 17.45
C GLY A 256 -11.32 7.94 18.08
N LEU A 257 -11.07 6.68 17.73
CA LEU A 257 -11.70 5.52 18.38
C LEU A 257 -11.38 5.49 19.88
N GLY A 258 -10.13 5.67 20.28
CA GLY A 258 -9.73 5.71 21.68
C GLY A 258 -10.44 6.81 22.48
N ILE A 259 -10.46 8.04 21.95
CA ILE A 259 -11.18 9.18 22.54
C ILE A 259 -12.67 8.85 22.66
N ALA A 260 -13.29 8.36 21.60
CA ALA A 260 -14.70 8.09 21.61
C ALA A 260 -15.06 6.95 22.59
N PHE A 261 -14.21 5.92 22.74
CA PHE A 261 -14.36 4.90 23.77
C PHE A 261 -14.25 5.47 25.19
N VAL A 262 -13.35 6.44 25.43
CA VAL A 262 -13.25 7.16 26.70
C VAL A 262 -14.58 7.84 27.06
N PHE A 263 -15.26 8.44 26.08
CA PHE A 263 -16.47 9.23 26.32
C PHE A 263 -17.78 8.43 26.26
N THR A 264 -17.83 7.30 25.57
CA THR A 264 -19.09 6.57 25.31
C THR A 264 -19.27 5.29 26.11
N SER A 265 -18.17 4.58 26.42
CA SER A 265 -18.26 3.17 26.81
C SER A 265 -17.44 2.85 28.05
N SER A 266 -16.13 3.09 28.01
CA SER A 266 -15.22 2.75 29.10
C SER A 266 -13.92 3.56 29.01
N LEU A 267 -13.66 4.34 30.07
CA LEU A 267 -12.45 5.14 30.22
C LEU A 267 -11.18 4.29 30.01
N TRP A 268 -11.10 3.12 30.63
CA TRP A 268 -9.91 2.26 30.56
C TRP A 268 -9.74 1.61 29.19
N ALA A 269 -10.83 1.23 28.51
CA ALA A 269 -10.77 0.73 27.14
C ALA A 269 -10.25 1.82 26.19
N GLY A 270 -10.78 3.04 26.31
CA GLY A 270 -10.31 4.17 25.50
C GLY A 270 -8.85 4.54 25.78
N LEU A 271 -8.43 4.54 27.06
CA LEU A 271 -7.02 4.74 27.45
C LEU A 271 -6.09 3.66 26.89
N SER A 272 -6.52 2.39 26.89
CA SER A 272 -5.72 1.29 26.34
C SER A 272 -5.43 1.50 24.84
N ILE A 273 -6.43 1.95 24.08
CA ILE A 273 -6.29 2.26 22.64
C ILE A 273 -5.38 3.48 22.46
N LEU A 274 -5.55 4.54 23.25
CA LEU A 274 -4.70 5.73 23.16
C LEU A 274 -3.24 5.44 23.48
N VAL A 275 -2.97 4.61 24.50
CA VAL A 275 -1.61 4.17 24.84
C VAL A 275 -1.03 3.33 23.72
N MET A 276 -1.80 2.38 23.18
CA MET A 276 -1.39 1.57 22.01
C MET A 276 -0.97 2.45 20.83
N VAL A 277 -1.81 3.41 20.44
CA VAL A 277 -1.54 4.31 19.31
C VAL A 277 -0.32 5.18 19.58
N THR A 278 -0.20 5.73 20.79
CA THR A 278 0.92 6.59 21.18
C THR A 278 2.24 5.81 21.16
N LEU A 279 2.23 4.56 21.62
CA LEU A 279 3.41 3.69 21.59
C LEU A 279 3.77 3.27 20.16
N CYS A 280 2.79 2.89 19.33
CA CYS A 280 3.02 2.59 17.90
C CYS A 280 3.62 3.79 17.16
N ALA A 281 3.04 4.97 17.35
CA ALA A 281 3.54 6.21 16.78
C ALA A 281 4.94 6.53 17.32
N GLY A 282 5.17 6.35 18.63
CA GLY A 282 6.45 6.52 19.29
C GLY A 282 7.53 5.62 18.70
N VAL A 283 7.38 4.30 18.78
CA VAL A 283 8.33 3.29 18.25
C VAL A 283 8.61 3.52 16.76
N THR A 284 7.59 3.91 16.00
CA THR A 284 7.75 4.15 14.56
C THR A 284 8.36 5.52 14.23
N THR A 285 8.24 6.55 15.06
CA THR A 285 8.76 7.91 14.78
C THR A 285 10.04 8.26 15.55
N MET A 286 10.34 7.57 16.66
CA MET A 286 11.48 7.81 17.56
C MET A 286 12.84 7.98 16.84
N PRO A 287 13.17 7.21 15.78
CA PRO A 287 14.45 7.38 15.09
C PRO A 287 14.63 8.71 14.34
N LEU A 288 13.58 9.53 14.18
CA LEU A 288 13.62 10.80 13.42
C LEU A 288 13.95 12.01 14.30
N ARG A 289 13.42 12.04 15.53
CA ARG A 289 13.64 13.14 16.47
C ARG A 289 14.99 13.05 17.17
N TRP A 290 15.56 11.85 17.26
CA TRP A 290 16.84 11.59 17.89
C TRP A 290 18.02 11.88 16.93
N ASN A 291 18.03 13.07 16.35
CA ASN A 291 19.01 13.49 15.35
C ASN A 291 20.30 14.08 15.97
N GLN A 292 20.38 14.15 17.31
CA GLN A 292 21.48 14.83 18.03
C GLN A 292 22.26 13.93 19.00
N ALA A 293 21.71 12.81 19.45
CA ALA A 293 22.45 11.78 20.18
C ALA A 293 22.42 10.48 19.37
N VAL A 294 23.46 9.67 19.40
CA VAL A 294 23.42 8.36 18.74
C VAL A 294 22.62 7.44 19.69
N PRO A 295 21.36 7.07 19.38
CA PRO A 295 20.65 6.11 20.22
C PRO A 295 21.46 4.81 20.25
N PRO A 296 21.46 4.09 21.37
CA PRO A 296 22.22 2.86 21.47
C PRO A 296 21.69 1.87 20.41
N GLN A 297 22.62 1.20 19.71
CA GLN A 297 22.30 0.41 18.51
C GLN A 297 21.23 -0.65 18.76
N TRP A 298 21.22 -1.25 19.96
CA TRP A 298 20.25 -2.25 20.36
C TRP A 298 18.81 -1.72 20.30
N LEU A 299 18.56 -0.46 20.67
CA LEU A 299 17.22 0.10 20.68
C LEU A 299 16.74 0.33 19.23
N VAL A 300 17.62 0.80 18.35
CA VAL A 300 17.28 0.97 16.93
C VAL A 300 17.04 -0.37 16.23
N ASP A 301 17.80 -1.42 16.60
CA ASP A 301 17.67 -2.77 16.04
C ASP A 301 16.28 -3.38 16.28
N TRP A 302 15.64 -3.03 17.40
CA TRP A 302 14.36 -3.56 17.88
C TRP A 302 13.17 -2.65 17.61
N THR A 303 13.29 -1.60 16.78
CA THR A 303 12.13 -0.78 16.39
C THR A 303 11.69 -1.04 14.96
N VAL A 304 10.38 -1.03 14.71
CA VAL A 304 9.80 -0.97 13.34
C VAL A 304 10.46 0.13 12.52
N GLY A 305 10.71 1.32 13.11
CA GLY A 305 11.38 2.42 12.42
C GLY A 305 12.79 2.09 11.93
N GLY A 306 13.58 1.36 12.71
CA GLY A 306 14.92 0.91 12.32
C GLY A 306 14.89 -0.14 11.18
N VAL A 307 13.92 -1.05 11.23
CA VAL A 307 13.67 -2.05 10.17
C VAL A 307 13.26 -1.36 8.86
N VAL A 308 12.34 -0.39 8.93
CA VAL A 308 11.90 0.38 7.77
C VAL A 308 13.06 1.12 7.12
N ILE A 309 13.92 1.78 7.91
CA ILE A 309 15.14 2.42 7.38
C ILE A 309 16.04 1.39 6.68
N ARG A 310 16.23 0.20 7.25
CA ARG A 310 17.05 -0.86 6.64
C ARG A 310 16.48 -1.31 5.29
N ILE A 311 15.17 -1.55 5.23
CA ILE A 311 14.46 -1.95 4.01
C ILE A 311 14.55 -0.83 2.97
N ALA A 312 14.30 0.41 3.38
CA ALA A 312 14.45 1.59 2.54
C ALA A 312 15.87 1.72 2.00
N ALA A 313 16.90 1.63 2.84
CA ALA A 313 18.31 1.70 2.44
C ALA A 313 18.65 0.63 1.38
N ARG A 314 18.27 -0.63 1.64
CA ARG A 314 18.48 -1.73 0.67
C ARG A 314 17.75 -1.48 -0.64
N SER A 315 16.52 -0.99 -0.58
CA SER A 315 15.74 -0.67 -1.78
C SER A 315 16.34 0.51 -2.55
N SER A 316 16.81 1.56 -1.88
CA SER A 316 17.46 2.73 -2.47
C SER A 316 18.80 2.38 -3.12
N VAL A 317 19.62 1.50 -2.51
CA VAL A 317 20.85 0.99 -3.15
C VAL A 317 20.51 0.23 -4.43
N LYS A 318 19.55 -0.69 -4.37
CA LYS A 318 19.12 -1.46 -5.56
C LYS A 318 18.57 -0.53 -6.65
N ARG A 319 17.77 0.48 -6.29
CA ARG A 319 17.26 1.50 -7.21
C ARG A 319 18.38 2.32 -7.83
N TYR A 320 19.34 2.78 -7.03
CA TYR A 320 20.51 3.54 -7.50
C TYR A 320 21.34 2.75 -8.51
N VAL A 321 21.73 1.51 -8.16
CA VAL A 321 22.54 0.65 -9.04
C VAL A 321 21.80 0.38 -10.36
N ARG A 322 20.49 0.11 -10.30
CA ARG A 322 19.66 -0.07 -11.50
C ARG A 322 19.63 1.22 -12.33
N ALA A 323 19.37 2.36 -11.72
CA ALA A 323 19.29 3.65 -12.40
C ALA A 323 20.61 4.01 -13.09
N VAL A 324 21.76 3.83 -12.43
CA VAL A 324 23.09 4.05 -13.02
C VAL A 324 23.33 3.12 -14.22
N ARG A 325 22.97 1.85 -14.10
CA ARG A 325 23.08 0.88 -15.21
C ARG A 325 22.22 1.31 -16.40
N THR A 326 20.95 1.65 -16.16
CA THR A 326 20.02 2.12 -17.19
C THR A 326 20.53 3.39 -17.88
N VAL A 327 21.02 4.38 -17.12
CA VAL A 327 21.58 5.61 -17.71
C VAL A 327 22.76 5.28 -18.62
N ARG A 328 23.71 4.46 -18.17
CA ARG A 328 24.86 4.05 -18.99
C ARG A 328 24.46 3.26 -20.24
N GLU A 329 23.47 2.38 -20.15
CA GLU A 329 22.96 1.61 -21.29
C GLU A 329 22.28 2.53 -22.31
N LEU A 330 21.49 3.51 -21.86
CA LEU A 330 20.81 4.46 -22.73
C LEU A 330 21.76 5.48 -23.37
N GLU A 331 22.81 5.93 -22.66
CA GLU A 331 23.84 6.82 -23.21
C GLU A 331 24.75 6.09 -24.24
N ARG A 332 24.96 4.79 -24.06
CA ARG A 332 25.79 3.96 -24.95
C ARG A 332 25.05 3.39 -26.14
N ALA A 333 23.72 3.36 -26.11
CA ALA A 333 22.93 3.06 -27.28
C ALA A 333 23.01 4.32 -28.17
N PRO A 334 23.86 4.37 -29.22
CA PRO A 334 23.73 5.44 -30.20
C PRO A 334 22.27 5.46 -30.64
N GLU A 335 21.73 6.62 -31.00
CA GLU A 335 20.45 6.73 -31.69
C GLU A 335 20.50 5.82 -32.93
N ARG A 336 20.21 4.53 -32.73
CA ARG A 336 19.57 3.73 -33.74
C ARG A 336 18.24 4.42 -33.85
N LYS A 337 18.19 5.46 -34.69
CA LYS A 337 17.03 5.69 -35.54
C LYS A 337 16.68 4.28 -35.98
N ILE A 338 15.64 3.74 -35.36
CA ILE A 338 15.03 2.53 -35.84
C ILE A 338 14.56 3.01 -37.20
N ALA A 339 15.40 2.82 -38.20
CA ALA A 339 15.00 2.87 -39.58
C ALA A 339 13.98 1.75 -39.60
N PHE A 340 12.72 2.10 -39.35
CA PHE A 340 11.62 1.28 -39.77
C PHE A 340 11.98 0.96 -41.21
N PRO A 341 12.20 -0.32 -41.55
CA PRO A 341 12.36 -0.66 -42.95
C PRO A 341 11.19 0.04 -43.61
N ALA A 342 11.48 1.02 -44.47
CA ALA A 342 10.46 1.79 -45.13
C ALA A 342 9.51 0.72 -45.66
N PHE A 343 8.30 0.65 -45.11
CA PHE A 343 7.30 -0.28 -45.61
C PHE A 343 7.27 0.06 -47.09
N ALA A 344 7.80 -0.86 -47.90
CA ALA A 344 7.96 -0.64 -49.30
C ALA A 344 6.56 -0.25 -49.75
N GLN A 345 6.40 1.02 -50.12
CA GLN A 345 5.24 1.45 -50.85
C GLN A 345 5.28 0.55 -52.07
N SER A 346 4.40 -0.45 -52.08
CA SER A 346 4.10 -1.22 -53.28
C SER A 346 3.88 -0.18 -54.37
N PRO A 347 4.71 -0.11 -55.42
CA PRO A 347 4.49 0.83 -56.51
C PRO A 347 3.20 0.54 -57.28
N ASP A 348 2.53 -0.58 -56.99
CA ASP A 348 1.36 -1.04 -57.72
C ASP A 348 0.13 -1.13 -56.80
N SER A 349 -0.67 -0.06 -56.77
CA SER A 349 -2.14 -0.10 -56.60
C SER A 349 -2.76 1.22 -57.04
#